data_AF-A0A977KAH6-F1
#
_entry.id   AF-A0A977KAH6-F1
#
_cell.length_a   1.000
_cell.length_b   1.000
_cell.length_c   1.000
_cell.angle_alpha   90.00
_cell.angle_beta   90.00
_cell.angle_gamma   90.00
#
_symmetry.space_group_name_H-M   'P 1'
#
loop_
_entity.id
_entity.type
_entity.pdbx_description
1 polymer ?
#
loop_
_entity_poly.entity_id
_entity_poly.type
_entity_poly.pdbx_seq_one_letter_code
_entity_poly.pdbx_strand_id
1 'polypeptide(L)'
;MPQNFDILKLLSFIYQVPLECEEFKDVKIKFSRTGMPRYVLNKKGERLFTVRPNDFLLTLSDLSARILFDCLPGNSGKVYVSEIPTKTVFNKHVIDADPKILRGIDVLVVYNDSLIAYGRSVLSGEEMVKINFGEAVKIRGKIK
;
A
#
# COMPACT_ATOMS: atom_id res chain seq x y z
N MET A 1 21.07 -13.77 -12.25
CA MET A 1 19.92 -12.91 -11.85
C MET A 1 20.05 -12.69 -10.36
N PRO A 2 19.93 -11.46 -9.82
CA PRO A 2 20.12 -11.23 -8.40
C PRO A 2 19.14 -12.11 -7.63
N GLN A 3 19.69 -13.03 -6.82
CA GLN A 3 18.94 -14.11 -6.20
C GLN A 3 18.08 -13.65 -5.02
N ASN A 4 18.27 -12.43 -4.51
CA ASN A 4 17.54 -11.93 -3.34
C ASN A 4 16.82 -10.63 -3.66
N PHE A 5 15.55 -10.74 -4.07
CA PHE A 5 14.62 -9.62 -3.96
C PHE A 5 14.13 -9.58 -2.51
N ASP A 6 14.68 -8.65 -1.74
CA ASP A 6 14.27 -8.42 -0.36
C ASP A 6 13.03 -7.52 -0.36
N ILE A 7 11.86 -8.16 -0.25
CA ILE A 7 10.57 -7.46 -0.19
C ILE A 7 10.47 -6.58 1.07
N LEU A 8 11.04 -7.00 2.20
CA LEU A 8 10.98 -6.24 3.45
C LEU A 8 11.76 -4.95 3.33
N LYS A 9 12.95 -5.00 2.71
CA LYS A 9 13.74 -3.81 2.41
C LYS A 9 13.02 -2.86 1.45
N LEU A 10 12.36 -3.39 0.42
CA LEU A 10 11.58 -2.58 -0.50
C LEU A 10 10.38 -1.92 0.19
N LEU A 11 9.62 -2.67 0.99
CA LEU A 11 8.49 -2.13 1.74
C LEU A 11 8.94 -1.07 2.75
N SER A 12 10.07 -1.31 3.42
CA SER A 12 10.67 -0.33 4.34
C SER A 12 11.02 0.98 3.63
N PHE A 13 11.50 0.90 2.39
CA PHE A 13 11.75 2.08 1.56
C PHE A 13 10.46 2.78 1.13
N ILE A 14 9.47 2.02 0.65
CA ILE A 14 8.17 2.57 0.18
C ILE A 14 7.44 3.31 1.31
N TYR A 15 7.39 2.71 2.50
CA TYR A 15 6.68 3.25 3.66
C TYR A 15 7.59 4.07 4.60
N GLN A 16 8.86 4.27 4.22
CA GLN A 16 9.83 5.11 4.93
C GLN A 16 9.95 4.82 6.44
N VAL A 17 9.89 3.53 6.78
CA VAL A 17 10.00 3.02 8.14
C VAL A 17 10.61 1.62 8.13
N PRO A 18 11.46 1.24 9.09
CA PRO A 18 11.91 -0.14 9.21
C PRO A 18 10.72 -1.07 9.39
N LEU A 19 10.63 -2.12 8.56
CA LEU A 19 9.55 -3.10 8.61
C LEU A 19 10.12 -4.47 8.98
N GLU A 20 9.66 -4.99 10.11
CA GLU A 20 9.87 -6.37 10.53
C GLU A 20 8.51 -7.08 10.55
N CYS A 21 8.27 -7.95 9.57
CA CYS A 21 6.97 -8.62 9.41
C CYS A 21 7.22 -10.03 8.90
N GLU A 22 6.91 -11.03 9.73
CA GLU A 22 7.23 -12.45 9.48
C GLU A 22 6.50 -12.98 8.23
N GLU A 23 5.30 -12.47 7.98
CA GLU A 23 4.41 -12.81 6.88
C GLU A 23 5.01 -12.49 5.51
N PHE A 24 5.98 -11.57 5.46
CA PHE A 24 6.71 -11.22 4.24
C PHE A 24 8.06 -11.93 4.09
N LYS A 25 8.39 -12.88 4.98
CA LYS A 25 9.58 -13.73 4.81
C LYS A 25 9.32 -14.84 3.79
N ASP A 26 10.38 -15.18 3.05
CA ASP A 26 10.42 -16.22 2.00
C ASP A 26 9.33 -16.11 0.93
N VAL A 27 9.06 -14.88 0.47
CA VAL A 27 8.15 -14.65 -0.65
C VAL A 27 8.73 -15.18 -1.97
N LYS A 28 7.85 -15.56 -2.88
CA LYS A 28 8.21 -16.01 -4.24
C LYS A 28 7.76 -14.97 -5.26
N ILE A 29 8.61 -14.69 -6.23
CA ILE A 29 8.26 -13.80 -7.35
C ILE A 29 7.84 -14.64 -8.54
N LYS A 30 6.65 -14.36 -9.07
CA LYS A 30 6.21 -14.86 -10.36
C LYS A 30 6.58 -13.86 -11.45
N PHE A 31 7.31 -14.34 -12.45
CA PHE A 31 7.72 -13.56 -13.62
C PHE A 31 6.81 -13.80 -14.82
N SER A 32 6.74 -12.85 -15.74
CA SER A 32 6.13 -13.03 -17.06
C SER A 32 7.01 -13.90 -17.97
N ARG A 33 6.48 -14.25 -19.14
CA ARG A 33 7.24 -14.91 -20.22
C ARG A 33 8.50 -14.14 -20.63
N THR A 34 8.43 -12.80 -20.57
CA THR A 34 9.54 -11.89 -20.90
C THR A 34 10.51 -11.64 -19.73
N GLY A 35 10.35 -12.33 -18.59
CA GLY A 35 11.22 -12.17 -17.43
C GLY A 35 10.92 -10.96 -16.54
N MET A 36 9.77 -10.30 -16.70
CA MET A 36 9.38 -9.16 -15.86
C MET A 36 8.67 -9.64 -14.58
N PRO A 37 9.02 -9.13 -13.38
CA PRO A 37 8.27 -9.42 -12.17
C PRO A 37 6.79 -9.05 -12.32
N ARG A 38 5.89 -9.92 -11.87
CA ARG A 38 4.43 -9.70 -11.95
C ARG A 38 3.76 -9.78 -10.60
N TYR A 39 4.02 -10.84 -9.86
CA TYR A 39 3.39 -11.06 -8.56
C TYR A 39 4.42 -11.43 -7.51
N VAL A 40 4.20 -10.95 -6.29
CA VAL A 40 4.86 -11.43 -5.08
C VAL A 40 3.86 -12.29 -4.35
N LEU A 41 4.24 -13.55 -4.10
CA LEU A 41 3.40 -14.57 -3.51
C LEU A 41 3.95 -14.98 -2.14
N ASN A 42 3.07 -15.29 -1.19
CA ASN A 42 3.48 -15.88 0.08
C ASN A 42 3.88 -17.37 -0.08
N LYS A 43 4.30 -18.01 1.02
CA LYS A 43 4.66 -19.45 1.05
C LYS A 43 3.54 -20.38 0.56
N LYS A 44 2.28 -19.98 0.75
CA LYS A 44 1.07 -20.71 0.35
C LYS A 44 0.69 -20.47 -1.12
N GLY A 45 1.41 -19.61 -1.84
CA GLY A 45 1.13 -19.24 -3.23
C GLY A 45 0.06 -18.16 -3.39
N GLU A 46 -0.41 -17.55 -2.31
CA GLU A 46 -1.38 -16.46 -2.32
C GLU A 46 -0.71 -15.15 -2.71
N ARG A 47 -1.40 -14.33 -3.49
CA ARG A 47 -0.85 -13.07 -3.98
C ARG A 47 -0.85 -12.01 -2.89
N LEU A 48 0.34 -11.54 -2.52
CA LEU A 48 0.54 -10.40 -1.65
C LEU A 48 0.55 -9.11 -2.48
N PHE A 49 1.41 -9.04 -3.49
CA PHE A 49 1.58 -7.81 -4.27
C PHE A 49 1.53 -8.10 -5.77
N THR A 50 1.09 -7.10 -6.53
CA THR A 50 1.33 -7.03 -7.98
C THR A 50 2.40 -5.99 -8.25
N VAL A 51 3.42 -6.35 -9.02
CA VAL A 51 4.47 -5.42 -9.45
C VAL A 51 3.98 -4.69 -10.70
N ARG A 52 3.89 -3.36 -10.61
CA ARG A 52 3.46 -2.52 -11.74
C ARG A 52 4.56 -2.52 -12.81
N PRO A 53 4.25 -2.82 -14.08
CA PRO A 53 5.30 -3.00 -15.11
C PRO A 53 6.07 -1.73 -15.45
N ASN A 54 5.47 -0.55 -15.27
CA ASN A 54 6.03 0.71 -15.77
C ASN A 54 7.02 1.37 -14.81
N ASP A 55 6.84 1.16 -13.51
CA ASP A 55 7.61 1.84 -12.46
C ASP A 55 7.94 0.94 -11.26
N PHE A 56 7.63 -0.35 -11.37
CA PHE A 56 7.93 -1.39 -10.39
C PHE A 56 7.37 -1.16 -8.97
N LEU A 57 6.43 -0.22 -8.83
CA LEU A 57 5.72 -0.03 -7.57
C LEU A 57 4.78 -1.20 -7.29
N LEU A 58 4.60 -1.48 -6.01
CA LEU A 58 3.74 -2.56 -5.54
C LEU A 58 2.30 -2.08 -5.44
N THR A 59 1.40 -2.90 -5.97
CA THR A 59 -0.05 -2.78 -5.77
C THR A 59 -0.49 -3.85 -4.77
N LEU A 60 -1.26 -3.43 -3.76
CA LEU A 60 -1.68 -4.31 -2.67
C LEU A 60 -2.79 -5.29 -3.12
N SER A 61 -2.81 -6.46 -2.49
CA SER A 61 -4.00 -7.31 -2.36
C SER A 61 -4.67 -7.12 -0.99
N ASP A 62 -5.91 -7.59 -0.84
CA ASP A 62 -6.61 -7.67 0.44
C ASP A 62 -5.73 -8.29 1.55
N LEU A 63 -5.02 -9.38 1.23
CA LEU A 63 -4.15 -10.08 2.18
C LEU A 63 -2.98 -9.20 2.61
N SER A 64 -2.26 -8.61 1.66
CA SER A 64 -1.13 -7.72 1.99
C SER A 64 -1.56 -6.44 2.71
N ALA A 65 -2.75 -5.92 2.42
CA ALA A 65 -3.26 -4.72 3.06
C ALA A 65 -3.56 -4.98 4.54
N ARG A 66 -4.18 -6.14 4.87
CA ARG A 66 -4.38 -6.56 6.26
C ARG A 66 -3.04 -6.75 6.99
N ILE A 67 -2.12 -7.51 6.40
CA ILE A 67 -0.79 -7.75 6.99
C ILE A 67 -0.05 -6.42 7.23
N LEU A 68 -0.02 -5.51 6.25
CA LEU A 68 0.64 -4.22 6.40
C LEU A 68 -0.04 -3.35 7.46
N PHE A 69 -1.36 -3.41 7.60
CA PHE A 69 -2.07 -2.64 8.63
C PHE A 69 -1.65 -3.05 10.03
N ASP A 70 -1.41 -4.35 10.24
CA ASP A 70 -0.96 -4.92 11.50
C ASP A 70 0.55 -4.72 11.74
N CYS A 71 1.37 -4.84 10.68
CA CYS A 71 2.83 -4.75 10.78
C CYS A 71 3.39 -3.31 10.74
N LEU A 72 2.73 -2.37 10.07
CA LEU A 72 3.25 -0.99 9.96
C LEU A 72 3.05 -0.24 11.29
N PRO A 73 4.12 0.37 11.83
CA PRO A 73 4.05 1.05 13.11
C PRO A 73 3.25 2.35 13.00
N GLY A 74 2.45 2.63 14.03
CA GLY A 74 1.72 3.89 14.18
C GLY A 74 0.87 4.23 12.95
N ASN A 75 1.09 5.41 12.38
CA ASN A 75 0.36 5.91 11.22
C ASN A 75 0.99 5.54 9.87
N SER A 76 2.14 4.85 9.82
CA SER A 76 2.89 4.64 8.57
C SER A 76 2.03 4.04 7.45
N GLY A 77 2.03 4.69 6.28
CA GLY A 77 1.26 4.27 5.11
C GLY A 77 -0.27 4.38 5.24
N LYS A 78 -0.79 4.98 6.32
CA LYS A 78 -2.23 5.10 6.60
C LYS A 78 -2.76 6.49 6.21
N VAL A 79 -3.98 6.50 5.71
CA VAL A 79 -4.79 7.69 5.42
C VAL A 79 -6.10 7.55 6.19
N TYR A 80 -6.34 8.46 7.13
CA TYR A 80 -7.53 8.49 7.98
C TYR A 80 -8.60 9.35 7.34
N VAL A 81 -9.81 8.82 7.25
CA VAL A 81 -10.92 9.47 6.55
C VAL A 81 -12.12 9.70 7.47
N SER A 82 -12.90 10.75 7.19
CA SER A 82 -14.11 11.11 7.95
C SER A 82 -15.35 10.34 7.54
N GLU A 83 -15.30 9.61 6.42
CA GLU A 83 -16.41 8.80 5.91
C GLU A 83 -15.89 7.64 5.06
N ILE A 84 -16.71 6.60 4.89
CA ILE A 84 -16.36 5.43 4.10
C ILE A 84 -16.41 5.77 2.60
N PRO A 85 -15.29 5.71 1.86
CA PRO A 85 -15.25 6.05 0.45
C PRO A 85 -15.88 4.96 -0.42
N THR A 86 -16.40 5.38 -1.59
CA THR A 86 -16.97 4.46 -2.58
C THR A 86 -15.92 3.96 -3.57
N LYS A 87 -15.37 4.83 -4.41
CA LYS A 87 -14.31 4.52 -5.39
C LYS A 87 -13.06 5.40 -5.24
N THR A 88 -13.24 6.57 -4.63
CA THR A 88 -12.20 7.58 -4.48
C THR A 88 -12.33 8.20 -3.10
N VAL A 89 -11.20 8.43 -2.44
CA VAL A 89 -11.09 9.33 -1.28
C VAL A 89 -10.80 10.72 -1.82
N PHE A 90 -11.64 11.69 -1.50
CA PHE A 90 -11.39 13.10 -1.81
C PHE A 90 -10.65 13.78 -0.65
N ASN A 91 -9.78 14.74 -0.95
CA ASN A 91 -8.95 15.38 0.08
C ASN A 91 -9.79 16.04 1.18
N LYS A 92 -10.97 16.60 0.86
CA LYS A 92 -11.92 17.15 1.85
C LYS A 92 -12.41 16.18 2.93
N HIS A 93 -12.23 14.88 2.72
CA HIS A 93 -12.61 13.83 3.67
C HIS A 93 -11.40 13.20 4.37
N VAL A 94 -10.18 13.66 4.08
CA VAL A 94 -8.97 13.21 4.78
C VAL A 94 -8.84 14.01 6.07
N ILE A 95 -8.84 13.29 7.20
CA ILE A 95 -8.65 13.88 8.54
C ILE A 95 -7.15 13.99 8.85
N ASP A 96 -6.42 12.92 8.54
CA ASP A 96 -4.98 12.82 8.76
C ASP A 96 -4.38 11.81 7.76
N ALA A 97 -3.08 11.91 7.51
CA ALA A 97 -2.35 10.97 6.68
C ALA A 97 -0.88 10.94 7.10
N ASP A 98 -0.23 9.78 6.94
CA ASP A 98 1.21 9.70 7.15
C ASP A 98 1.95 10.68 6.21
N PRO A 99 2.64 11.70 6.76
CA PRO A 99 3.30 12.73 5.96
C PRO A 99 4.38 12.15 5.03
N LYS A 100 4.89 10.95 5.32
CA LYS A 100 5.89 10.25 4.51
C LYS A 100 5.29 9.51 3.30
N ILE A 101 3.97 9.48 3.15
CA ILE A 101 3.34 8.88 1.97
C ILE A 101 3.85 9.59 0.70
N LEU A 102 4.45 8.80 -0.19
CA LEU A 102 4.84 9.25 -1.52
C LEU A 102 3.68 9.14 -2.50
N ARG A 103 3.70 9.95 -3.56
CA ARG A 103 2.72 9.87 -4.65
C ARG A 103 2.84 8.55 -5.40
N GLY A 104 1.70 7.95 -5.72
CA GLY A 104 1.60 6.81 -6.63
C GLY A 104 1.87 5.43 -6.02
N ILE A 105 2.21 5.36 -4.74
CA ILE A 105 2.29 4.13 -3.95
C ILE A 105 0.88 3.72 -3.49
N ASP A 106 0.70 2.46 -3.10
CA ASP A 106 -0.54 2.04 -2.47
C ASP A 106 -0.50 2.29 -0.95
N VAL A 107 -1.59 2.85 -0.42
CA VAL A 107 -1.80 3.24 0.97
C VAL A 107 -2.99 2.50 1.57
N LEU A 108 -3.03 2.48 2.90
CA LEU A 108 -4.09 1.90 3.70
C LEU A 108 -5.09 2.99 4.08
N VAL A 109 -6.38 2.74 3.86
CA VAL A 109 -7.45 3.70 4.17
C VAL A 109 -8.18 3.26 5.44
N VAL A 110 -8.20 4.14 6.43
CA VAL A 110 -8.66 3.86 7.78
C VAL A 110 -9.86 4.75 8.12
N TYR A 111 -10.91 4.14 8.66
CA TYR A 111 -12.10 4.82 9.16
C TYR A 111 -12.43 4.25 10.54
N ASN A 112 -12.59 5.11 11.56
CA ASN A 112 -12.80 4.72 12.95
C ASN A 112 -11.82 3.61 13.40
N ASP A 113 -10.52 3.89 13.24
CA ASP A 113 -9.41 2.98 13.59
C ASP A 113 -9.42 1.60 12.92
N SER A 114 -10.29 1.40 11.92
CA SER A 114 -10.43 0.15 11.19
C SER A 114 -9.95 0.30 9.76
N LEU A 115 -9.16 -0.67 9.28
CA LEU A 115 -8.83 -0.78 7.86
C LEU A 115 -10.08 -1.10 7.05
N ILE A 116 -10.49 -0.18 6.18
CA ILE A 116 -11.69 -0.34 5.36
C ILE A 116 -11.39 -0.52 3.87
N ALA A 117 -10.22 -0.05 3.41
CA ALA A 117 -9.84 -0.12 2.01
C ALA A 117 -8.34 0.10 1.84
N TYR A 118 -7.88 -0.09 0.62
CA TYR A 118 -6.54 0.29 0.20
C TYR A 118 -6.56 0.81 -1.23
N GLY A 119 -5.59 1.63 -1.60
CA GLY A 119 -5.59 2.25 -2.91
C GLY A 119 -4.37 3.09 -3.22
N ARG A 120 -4.28 3.58 -4.44
CA ARG A 120 -3.14 4.37 -4.91
C ARG A 120 -3.25 5.81 -4.44
N SER A 121 -2.21 6.34 -3.79
CA SER A 121 -2.09 7.76 -3.48
C SER A 121 -1.97 8.61 -4.75
N VAL A 122 -2.73 9.70 -4.80
CA VAL A 122 -2.65 10.72 -5.87
C VAL A 122 -1.73 11.86 -5.45
N LEU A 123 -1.72 12.17 -4.16
CA LEU A 123 -0.91 13.20 -3.52
C LEU A 123 0.04 12.57 -2.49
N SER A 124 1.01 13.35 -1.99
CA SER A 124 1.73 12.98 -0.77
C SER A 124 0.83 13.12 0.46
N GLY A 125 1.18 12.48 1.57
CA GLY A 125 0.37 12.57 2.80
C GLY A 125 0.19 14.00 3.29
N GLU A 126 1.26 14.80 3.29
CA GLU A 126 1.17 16.22 3.67
C GLU A 126 0.19 17.02 2.79
N GLU A 127 0.21 16.77 1.48
CA GLU A 127 -0.68 17.47 0.55
C GLU A 127 -2.13 17.02 0.71
N MET A 128 -2.38 15.74 1.03
CA MET A 128 -3.74 15.23 1.28
C MET A 128 -4.43 15.96 2.44
N VAL A 129 -3.68 16.30 3.48
CA VAL A 129 -4.19 17.01 4.66
C VAL A 129 -4.31 18.53 4.42
N LYS A 130 -3.37 19.12 3.67
CA LYS A 130 -3.34 20.57 3.42
C LYS A 130 -4.32 21.03 2.34
N ILE A 131 -4.66 20.17 1.39
CA ILE A 131 -5.52 20.49 0.24
C ILE A 131 -6.96 20.07 0.55
N ASN A 132 -7.95 20.91 0.23
CA ASN A 132 -9.37 20.62 0.50
C ASN A 132 -10.19 20.25 -0.77
N PHE A 133 -9.54 19.99 -1.89
CA PHE A 133 -10.19 19.67 -3.16
C PHE A 133 -9.42 18.60 -3.94
N GLY A 134 -10.10 17.94 -4.89
CA GLY A 134 -9.49 16.88 -5.70
C GLY A 134 -9.37 15.54 -4.99
N GLU A 135 -8.70 14.60 -5.66
CA GLU A 135 -8.57 13.21 -5.23
C GLU A 135 -7.33 13.02 -4.34
N ALA A 136 -7.50 12.29 -3.24
CA ALA A 136 -6.44 11.88 -2.33
C ALA A 136 -5.94 10.47 -2.69
N VAL A 137 -6.87 9.51 -2.79
CA VAL A 137 -6.59 8.08 -2.98
C VAL A 137 -7.59 7.48 -3.96
N LYS A 138 -7.09 6.74 -4.95
CA LYS A 138 -7.90 5.90 -5.85
C LYS A 138 -8.04 4.51 -5.27
N ILE A 139 -9.24 4.13 -4.82
CA ILE A 139 -9.49 2.84 -4.17
C ILE A 139 -9.30 1.70 -5.17
N ARG A 140 -8.61 0.64 -4.72
CA ARG A 140 -8.39 -0.58 -5.50
C ARG A 140 -9.16 -1.76 -4.95
N GLY A 141 -9.19 -1.89 -3.63
CA GLY A 141 -9.90 -2.95 -2.94
C GLY A 141 -10.48 -2.43 -1.63
N LYS A 142 -11.56 -3.08 -1.19
CA LYS A 142 -12.22 -2.80 0.08
C LYS A 142 -12.11 -4.01 0.98
N ILE A 143 -11.83 -3.76 2.24
CA ILE A 143 -11.71 -4.77 3.27
C ILE A 143 -13.11 -4.96 3.85
N LYS A 144 -13.64 -6.17 3.68
CA LYS A 144 -14.90 -6.61 4.31
C LYS A 144 -14.64 -7.11 5.73
#